data_AF-A0A0G4AXU6-F1
#
_entry.id   AF-A0A0G4AXU6-F1
#
_cell.length_a   1.000
_cell.length_b   1.000
_cell.length_c   1.000
_cell.angle_alpha   90.00
_cell.angle_beta   90.00
_cell.angle_gamma   90.00
#
_symmetry.space_group_name_H-M   'P 1'
#
loop_
_entity.id
_entity.type
_entity.pdbx_description
1 polymer ?
#
loop_
_entity_poly.entity_id
_entity_poly.type
_entity_poly.pdbx_seq_one_letter_code
_entity_poly.pdbx_strand_id
1 'polypeptide(L)'
;MKVNVKTEHSVPVRTPVEAAAIHSLATFSKRTGAKTAAAPKRTATEVTPVKVVREAAPEPVATSPEATIAEPKVIAPEAHKQASAGHIVLQWLTYVFWGWTILGLVWLMVIVLGNAVTGNDTSGMVPYAIAASLVLLPISVVCDVFYSRHELRKKTGASMVVMIIHAVIFALFGIGALISGILLAIELFIGTSSSTGSWTTVWLYSFLASAVVYALTFLRTLNPFHSFKIGRWYTIFMVLVVGVFIALGVVGPLAQARLTKDDRRIETNLSVISSAVERYTQDKKALPTNLSQIDVSGSPDAGALISDNLVTYKPEGSVKSINTFRQDRATASDTDYRYQLCVTYKKASADRYASSYNSGEEYDSYPSVGNHPAGEVCYKLKTTIAAPVAGVQILR
;
A
#
# COMPACT_ATOMS: atom_id res chain seq x y z
N MET A 1 -53.40 -20.71 31.53
CA MET A 1 -52.01 -21.09 31.20
C MET A 1 -51.25 -19.82 30.81
N LYS A 2 -50.40 -19.31 31.71
CA LYS A 2 -49.53 -18.15 31.46
C LYS A 2 -48.12 -18.70 31.18
N VAL A 3 -47.61 -18.49 29.97
CA VAL A 3 -46.24 -18.84 29.60
C VAL A 3 -45.38 -17.61 29.83
N ASN A 4 -44.47 -17.72 30.81
CA ASN A 4 -43.52 -16.68 31.18
C ASN A 4 -42.27 -16.90 30.32
N VAL A 5 -42.02 -16.03 29.33
CA VAL A 5 -40.79 -16.08 28.52
C VAL A 5 -39.72 -15.26 29.23
N LYS A 6 -38.74 -15.96 29.78
CA LYS A 6 -37.55 -15.39 30.42
C LYS A 6 -36.54 -15.04 29.32
N THR A 7 -36.31 -13.76 29.09
CA THR A 7 -35.26 -13.25 28.19
C THR A 7 -33.91 -13.33 28.89
N GLU A 8 -33.05 -14.24 28.43
CA GLU A 8 -31.63 -14.29 28.82
C GLU A 8 -30.85 -13.20 28.08
N HIS A 9 -30.07 -12.44 28.82
CA HIS A 9 -29.10 -11.48 28.28
C HIS A 9 -27.90 -12.23 27.70
N SER A 10 -27.75 -12.17 26.38
CA SER A 10 -26.55 -12.61 25.67
C SER A 10 -25.42 -11.60 25.87
N VAL A 11 -24.38 -12.00 26.59
CA VAL A 11 -23.08 -11.30 26.70
C VAL A 11 -22.34 -11.41 25.37
N PRO A 12 -21.74 -10.34 24.83
CA PRO A 12 -20.95 -10.43 23.61
C PRO A 12 -19.63 -11.18 23.87
N VAL A 13 -19.50 -12.34 23.23
CA VAL A 13 -18.25 -13.11 23.12
C VAL A 13 -17.30 -12.33 22.19
N ARG A 14 -16.22 -11.79 22.75
CA ARG A 14 -15.08 -11.28 21.97
C ARG A 14 -14.25 -12.45 21.46
N THR A 15 -14.23 -12.66 20.14
CA THR A 15 -13.28 -13.56 19.47
C THR A 15 -11.92 -12.88 19.29
N PRO A 16 -10.78 -13.53 19.63
CA PRO A 16 -9.45 -12.96 19.45
C PRO A 16 -8.79 -13.56 18.20
N VAL A 17 -9.05 -13.02 17.01
CA VAL A 17 -8.24 -13.33 15.81
C VAL A 17 -8.26 -12.12 14.87
N GLU A 18 -7.39 -11.13 15.12
CA GLU A 18 -6.84 -10.21 14.11
C GLU A 18 -5.88 -9.19 14.76
N ALA A 19 -4.84 -9.68 15.42
CA ALA A 19 -3.78 -8.83 15.99
C ALA A 19 -2.39 -9.40 15.65
N ALA A 20 -2.15 -9.65 14.35
CA ALA A 20 -0.86 -10.14 13.89
C ALA A 20 -0.54 -9.72 12.43
N ALA A 21 -0.66 -8.43 12.13
CA ALA A 21 0.08 -7.79 11.05
C ALA A 21 -0.03 -6.27 11.27
N ILE A 22 1.05 -5.52 11.08
CA ILE A 22 1.16 -4.06 11.33
C ILE A 22 1.47 -3.69 12.80
N HIS A 23 2.58 -4.19 13.33
CA HIS A 23 3.33 -3.51 14.40
C HIS A 23 4.80 -3.94 14.38
N SER A 24 5.52 -3.60 13.31
CA SER A 24 6.99 -3.66 13.29
C SER A 24 7.50 -2.66 12.26
N LEU A 25 7.70 -1.40 12.69
CA LEU A 25 8.64 -0.42 12.11
C LEU A 25 8.59 0.97 12.80
N ALA A 26 8.23 1.06 14.08
CA ALA A 26 8.19 2.35 14.78
C ALA A 26 8.64 2.25 16.24
N THR A 27 9.92 1.89 16.47
CA THR A 27 10.66 2.20 17.71
C THR A 27 12.12 1.73 17.61
N PHE A 28 12.94 2.39 16.79
CA PHE A 28 14.39 2.32 16.98
C PHE A 28 15.14 3.51 16.35
N SER A 29 15.07 4.70 16.97
CA SER A 29 16.18 5.68 16.91
C SER A 29 15.93 6.85 17.86
N LYS A 30 16.17 6.65 19.16
CA LYS A 30 16.41 7.77 20.09
C LYS A 30 17.18 7.29 21.33
N ARG A 31 18.49 7.08 21.18
CA ARG A 31 19.47 7.13 22.29
C ARG A 31 20.90 7.06 21.76
N THR A 32 21.51 8.21 21.54
CA THR A 32 22.97 8.37 21.58
C THR A 32 23.28 9.40 22.66
N GLY A 33 23.25 8.94 23.91
CA GLY A 33 23.85 9.62 25.04
C GLY A 33 25.19 8.95 25.33
N ALA A 34 26.25 9.76 25.33
CA ALA A 34 27.62 9.35 25.60
C ALA A 34 27.78 8.63 26.95
N LYS A 35 28.59 7.56 26.97
CA LYS A 35 29.31 7.14 28.17
C LYS A 35 30.59 6.41 27.82
N THR A 36 31.69 7.13 28.01
CA THR A 36 33.06 6.63 28.17
C THR A 36 33.12 5.65 29.34
N ALA A 37 33.66 4.44 29.15
CA ALA A 37 34.39 3.70 30.19
C ALA A 37 35.06 2.42 29.65
N ALA A 38 36.36 2.34 29.92
CA ALA A 38 37.17 1.16 30.25
C ALA A 38 37.28 -0.01 29.25
N ALA A 39 38.50 -0.15 28.74
CA ALA A 39 39.01 -1.31 28.02
C ALA A 39 39.05 -2.59 28.89
N PRO A 40 38.69 -3.77 28.34
CA PRO A 40 39.08 -5.04 28.92
C PRO A 40 40.39 -5.56 28.30
N LYS A 41 41.26 -5.98 29.22
CA LYS A 41 42.54 -6.68 29.07
C LYS A 41 42.43 -7.86 28.07
N ARG A 42 43.29 -7.88 27.05
CA ARG A 42 43.51 -9.06 26.19
C ARG A 42 44.18 -10.17 26.99
N THR A 43 43.50 -11.30 27.16
CA THR A 43 44.11 -12.57 27.54
C THR A 43 44.80 -13.14 26.31
N ALA A 44 46.12 -13.30 26.37
CA ALA A 44 46.90 -13.94 25.33
C ALA A 44 46.60 -15.45 25.36
N THR A 45 46.08 -15.97 24.24
CA THR A 45 46.05 -17.41 23.99
C THR A 45 47.41 -17.81 23.46
N GLU A 46 48.12 -18.56 24.29
CA GLU A 46 49.37 -19.25 24.01
C GLU A 46 49.17 -20.22 22.84
N VAL A 47 49.86 -19.97 21.73
CA VAL A 47 49.91 -20.85 20.57
C VAL A 47 51.09 -21.79 20.76
N THR A 48 50.78 -23.07 20.93
CA THR A 48 51.75 -24.17 20.97
C THR A 48 52.49 -24.29 19.63
N PRO A 49 53.82 -24.40 19.61
CA PRO A 49 54.57 -24.57 18.36
C PRO A 49 54.43 -26.01 17.84
N VAL A 50 53.99 -26.13 16.59
CA VAL A 50 53.99 -27.39 15.84
C VAL A 50 55.43 -27.85 15.62
N LYS A 51 55.70 -29.07 16.06
CA LYS A 51 56.98 -29.76 15.98
C LYS A 51 57.34 -30.05 14.51
N VAL A 52 58.40 -29.40 14.02
CA VAL A 52 59.04 -29.71 12.74
C VAL A 52 59.72 -31.08 12.86
N VAL A 53 59.20 -32.06 12.12
CA VAL A 53 59.88 -33.35 11.92
C VAL A 53 61.00 -33.11 10.89
N ARG A 54 62.22 -33.22 11.38
CA ARG A 54 63.46 -33.17 10.61
C ARG A 54 63.73 -34.58 10.11
N GLU A 55 63.40 -34.85 8.86
CA GLU A 55 63.80 -36.07 8.17
C GLU A 55 65.23 -35.92 7.65
N ALA A 56 66.09 -36.87 8.01
CA ALA A 56 67.51 -36.87 7.74
C ALA A 56 67.80 -37.50 6.37
N ALA A 57 68.62 -36.81 5.58
CA ALA A 57 69.48 -37.44 4.57
C ALA A 57 70.72 -38.06 5.26
N PRO A 58 71.53 -38.94 4.65
CA PRO A 58 71.70 -39.14 3.20
C PRO A 58 71.91 -40.60 2.70
N GLU A 59 71.81 -40.83 1.39
CA GLU A 59 72.67 -41.80 0.70
C GLU A 59 73.09 -41.27 -0.70
N PRO A 60 74.35 -41.47 -1.14
CA PRO A 60 74.85 -40.98 -2.42
C PRO A 60 75.05 -42.13 -3.41
N VAL A 61 74.32 -42.19 -4.53
CA VAL A 61 74.70 -43.08 -5.65
C VAL A 61 74.30 -42.51 -7.03
N ALA A 62 75.30 -42.54 -7.92
CA ALA A 62 75.29 -42.60 -9.37
C ALA A 62 74.90 -41.36 -10.20
N THR A 63 75.97 -40.71 -10.66
CA THR A 63 76.16 -40.04 -11.95
C THR A 63 75.42 -40.74 -13.11
N SER A 64 74.52 -40.01 -13.78
CA SER A 64 73.86 -40.41 -15.05
C SER A 64 73.52 -39.14 -15.84
N PRO A 65 73.49 -39.17 -17.18
CA PRO A 65 73.97 -38.07 -18.01
C PRO A 65 73.00 -36.91 -18.13
N GLU A 66 73.63 -35.74 -18.24
CA GLU A 66 73.15 -34.41 -18.56
C GLU A 66 71.99 -34.36 -19.56
N ALA A 67 70.77 -34.42 -19.02
CA ALA A 67 69.60 -33.88 -19.70
C ALA A 67 69.53 -32.38 -19.38
N THR A 68 69.56 -31.55 -20.40
CA THR A 68 69.34 -30.10 -20.30
C THR A 68 67.93 -29.86 -19.73
N ILE A 69 67.87 -29.72 -18.41
CA ILE A 69 66.66 -29.35 -17.67
C ILE A 69 66.31 -27.93 -18.09
N ALA A 70 65.28 -27.78 -18.92
CA ALA A 70 64.67 -26.49 -19.20
C ALA A 70 64.32 -25.84 -17.86
N GLU A 71 64.96 -24.71 -17.59
CA GLU A 71 64.75 -23.90 -16.40
C GLU A 71 63.23 -23.74 -16.17
N PRO A 72 62.69 -24.19 -15.02
CA PRO A 72 61.28 -24.06 -14.75
C PRO A 72 60.97 -22.58 -14.72
N LYS A 73 60.33 -22.09 -15.80
CA LYS A 73 59.85 -20.71 -15.92
C LYS A 73 58.95 -20.46 -14.71
N VAL A 74 59.51 -19.80 -13.70
CA VAL A 74 58.80 -19.36 -12.50
C VAL A 74 57.74 -18.39 -13.01
N ILE A 75 56.52 -18.90 -13.22
CA ILE A 75 55.36 -18.11 -13.56
C ILE A 75 55.12 -17.26 -12.32
N ALA A 76 55.61 -16.02 -12.36
CA ALA A 76 55.38 -15.05 -11.31
C ALA A 76 53.87 -15.05 -11.01
N PRO A 77 53.45 -15.22 -9.73
CA PRO A 77 52.04 -15.26 -9.39
C PRO A 77 51.40 -14.00 -9.95
N GLU A 78 50.51 -14.15 -10.93
CA GLU A 78 49.78 -13.02 -11.50
C GLU A 78 49.14 -12.30 -10.32
N ALA A 79 49.63 -11.10 -10.02
CA ALA A 79 49.13 -10.30 -8.93
C ALA A 79 47.63 -10.12 -9.15
N HIS A 80 46.83 -10.87 -8.40
CA HIS A 80 45.39 -10.79 -8.44
C HIS A 80 45.01 -9.34 -8.15
N LYS A 81 44.62 -8.59 -9.20
CA LYS A 81 44.09 -7.24 -9.04
C LYS A 81 42.90 -7.34 -8.10
N GLN A 82 43.13 -7.03 -6.83
CA GLN A 82 42.09 -7.03 -5.82
C GLN A 82 41.02 -6.03 -6.28
N ALA A 83 39.76 -6.46 -6.25
CA ALA A 83 38.65 -5.60 -6.63
C ALA A 83 38.68 -4.35 -5.74
N SER A 84 38.75 -3.17 -6.36
CA SER A 84 38.69 -1.91 -5.62
C SER A 84 37.39 -1.86 -4.82
N ALA A 85 37.45 -1.41 -3.58
CA ALA A 85 36.29 -1.32 -2.67
C ALA A 85 35.09 -0.60 -3.32
N GLY A 86 35.35 0.41 -4.17
CA GLY A 86 34.31 1.13 -4.90
C GLY A 86 33.48 0.22 -5.83
N HIS A 87 34.09 -0.81 -6.42
CA HIS A 87 33.36 -1.75 -7.29
C HIS A 87 32.41 -2.65 -6.48
N ILE A 88 32.82 -3.05 -5.27
CA ILE A 88 31.99 -3.87 -4.38
C ILE A 88 30.77 -3.07 -3.93
N VAL A 89 30.96 -1.79 -3.57
CA VAL A 89 29.85 -0.90 -3.19
C VAL A 89 28.90 -0.67 -4.36
N LEU A 90 29.43 -0.41 -5.55
CA LEU A 90 28.61 -0.18 -6.75
C LEU A 90 27.80 -1.42 -7.14
N GLN A 91 28.38 -2.62 -7.00
CA GLN A 91 27.67 -3.88 -7.20
C GLN A 91 26.51 -4.03 -6.21
N TRP A 92 26.76 -3.77 -4.92
CA TRP A 92 25.74 -3.84 -3.88
C TRP A 92 24.60 -2.86 -4.15
N LEU A 93 24.90 -1.60 -4.43
CA LEU A 93 23.90 -0.58 -4.75
C LEU A 93 23.05 -0.96 -5.95
N THR A 94 23.68 -1.48 -7.01
CA THR A 94 22.97 -1.91 -8.22
C THR A 94 21.92 -2.98 -7.91
N TYR A 95 22.29 -4.02 -7.15
CA TYR A 95 21.35 -5.08 -6.80
C TYR A 95 20.26 -4.60 -5.85
N VAL A 96 20.61 -3.83 -4.83
CA VAL A 96 19.64 -3.28 -3.88
C VAL A 96 18.61 -2.41 -4.60
N PHE A 97 19.05 -1.46 -5.42
CA PHE A 97 18.12 -0.56 -6.12
C PHE A 97 17.24 -1.28 -7.15
N TRP A 98 17.77 -2.27 -7.88
CA TRP A 98 16.93 -3.12 -8.72
C TRP A 98 15.89 -3.90 -7.90
N GLY A 99 16.29 -4.47 -6.77
CA GLY A 99 15.37 -5.17 -5.85
C GLY A 99 14.22 -4.28 -5.38
N TRP A 100 14.53 -3.06 -4.94
CA TRP A 100 13.52 -2.08 -4.53
C TRP A 100 12.65 -1.60 -5.68
N THR A 101 13.22 -1.41 -6.87
CA THR A 101 12.46 -1.03 -8.08
C THR A 101 11.46 -2.11 -8.46
N ILE A 102 11.86 -3.38 -8.39
CA ILE A 102 10.96 -4.50 -8.66
C ILE A 102 9.86 -4.56 -7.61
N LEU A 103 10.20 -4.39 -6.33
CA LEU A 103 9.19 -4.35 -5.27
C LEU A 103 8.16 -3.23 -5.50
N GLY A 104 8.61 -2.03 -5.88
CA GLY A 104 7.74 -0.92 -6.28
C GLY A 104 6.89 -1.25 -7.52
N LEU A 105 7.48 -1.94 -8.51
CA LEU A 105 6.78 -2.40 -9.71
C LEU A 105 5.69 -3.43 -9.37
N VAL A 106 5.97 -4.41 -8.51
CA VAL A 106 4.98 -5.41 -8.08
C VAL A 106 3.78 -4.72 -7.44
N TRP A 107 4.04 -3.77 -6.53
CA TRP A 107 2.98 -2.97 -5.91
C TRP A 107 2.19 -2.17 -6.95
N LEU A 108 2.87 -1.47 -7.86
CA LEU A 108 2.23 -0.68 -8.91
C LEU A 108 1.38 -1.55 -9.85
N MET A 109 1.87 -2.75 -10.19
CA MET A 109 1.16 -3.71 -11.03
C MET A 109 -0.14 -4.18 -10.38
N VAL A 110 -0.13 -4.51 -9.08
CA VAL A 110 -1.35 -4.88 -8.35
C VAL A 110 -2.39 -3.75 -8.40
N ILE A 111 -1.95 -2.49 -8.20
CA ILE A 111 -2.84 -1.32 -8.27
C ILE A 111 -3.42 -1.14 -9.67
N VAL A 112 -2.58 -1.17 -10.70
CA VAL A 112 -3.00 -0.96 -12.10
C VAL A 112 -3.96 -2.06 -12.55
N LEU A 113 -3.62 -3.32 -12.30
CA LEU A 113 -4.46 -4.46 -12.65
C LEU A 113 -5.73 -4.49 -11.80
N GLY A 114 -5.64 -4.16 -10.50
CA GLY A 114 -6.78 -4.03 -9.61
C GLY A 114 -7.79 -3.02 -10.12
N ASN A 115 -7.33 -1.83 -10.47
CA ASN A 115 -8.17 -0.80 -11.07
C ASN A 115 -8.79 -1.25 -12.40
N ALA A 116 -8.01 -1.91 -13.26
CA ALA A 116 -8.47 -2.35 -14.58
C ALA A 116 -9.50 -3.48 -14.51
N VAL A 117 -9.35 -4.43 -13.58
CA VAL A 117 -10.22 -5.63 -13.49
C VAL A 117 -11.44 -5.37 -12.60
N THR A 118 -11.27 -4.66 -11.49
CA THR A 118 -12.33 -4.53 -10.46
C THR A 118 -13.07 -3.19 -10.54
N GLY A 119 -12.46 -2.15 -11.14
CA GLY A 119 -12.99 -0.79 -11.11
C GLY A 119 -13.05 -0.17 -9.71
N ASN A 120 -12.49 -0.84 -8.70
CA ASN A 120 -12.44 -0.36 -7.32
C ASN A 120 -11.51 0.85 -7.21
N ASP A 121 -11.91 1.78 -6.35
CA ASP A 121 -11.09 2.94 -6.04
C ASP A 121 -9.86 2.53 -5.22
N THR A 122 -8.69 2.54 -5.87
CA THR A 122 -7.37 2.33 -5.22
C THR A 122 -6.64 3.65 -4.97
N SER A 123 -7.32 4.79 -5.13
CA SER A 123 -6.76 6.15 -5.14
C SER A 123 -5.83 6.48 -3.97
N GLY A 124 -6.09 5.93 -2.78
CA GLY A 124 -5.32 6.23 -1.58
C GLY A 124 -3.84 5.82 -1.64
N MET A 125 -3.52 4.73 -2.36
CA MET A 125 -2.16 4.18 -2.39
C MET A 125 -1.42 4.37 -3.72
N VAL A 126 -2.15 4.77 -4.77
CA VAL A 126 -1.62 4.96 -6.13
C VAL A 126 -0.47 5.98 -6.19
N PRO A 127 -0.57 7.18 -5.58
CA PRO A 127 0.49 8.19 -5.70
C PRO A 127 1.82 7.71 -5.12
N TYR A 128 1.79 6.93 -4.03
CA TYR A 128 2.99 6.41 -3.38
C TYR A 128 3.71 5.39 -4.25
N ALA A 129 2.98 4.46 -4.88
CA ALA A 129 3.56 3.44 -5.75
C ALA A 129 4.18 4.04 -7.02
N ILE A 130 3.50 5.03 -7.62
CA ILE A 130 4.01 5.75 -8.80
C ILE A 130 5.26 6.57 -8.41
N ALA A 131 5.22 7.31 -7.30
CA ALA A 131 6.34 8.10 -6.83
C ALA A 131 7.58 7.24 -6.51
N ALA A 132 7.39 6.12 -5.81
CA ALA A 132 8.46 5.17 -5.52
C ALA A 132 9.12 4.66 -6.81
N SER A 133 8.32 4.27 -7.80
CA SER A 133 8.81 3.77 -9.10
C SER A 133 9.54 4.85 -9.90
N LEU A 134 9.03 6.08 -9.90
CA LEU A 134 9.65 7.22 -10.59
C LEU A 134 11.02 7.61 -10.00
N VAL A 135 11.20 7.47 -8.69
CA VAL A 135 12.47 7.78 -8.02
C VAL A 135 13.46 6.63 -8.12
N LEU A 136 13.02 5.39 -7.91
CA LEU A 136 13.90 4.22 -7.87
C LEU A 136 14.42 3.82 -9.26
N LEU A 137 13.61 3.99 -10.32
CA LEU A 137 13.99 3.63 -11.68
C LEU A 137 15.27 4.37 -12.16
N PRO A 138 15.36 5.71 -12.17
CA PRO A 138 16.55 6.40 -12.63
C PRO A 138 17.78 6.08 -11.79
N ILE A 139 17.63 5.95 -10.46
CA ILE A 139 18.74 5.58 -9.57
C ILE A 139 19.27 4.19 -9.94
N SER A 140 18.38 3.21 -10.12
CA SER A 140 18.76 1.84 -10.51
C SER A 140 19.47 1.80 -11.85
N VAL A 141 18.96 2.55 -12.85
CA VAL A 141 19.56 2.65 -14.17
C VAL A 141 20.96 3.26 -14.10
N VAL A 142 21.13 4.35 -13.36
CA VAL A 142 22.43 5.01 -13.20
C VAL A 142 23.44 4.05 -12.55
N CYS A 143 23.07 3.42 -11.45
CA CYS A 143 23.92 2.43 -10.77
C CYS A 143 24.32 1.28 -11.71
N ASP A 144 23.37 0.72 -12.47
CA ASP A 144 23.61 -0.38 -13.40
C ASP A 144 24.48 0.02 -14.60
N VAL A 145 24.32 1.24 -15.14
CA VAL A 145 25.17 1.76 -16.21
C VAL A 145 26.61 1.96 -15.73
N PHE A 146 26.81 2.47 -14.51
CA PHE A 146 28.16 2.59 -13.95
C PHE A 146 28.77 1.21 -13.62
N TYR A 147 27.97 0.29 -13.08
CA TYR A 147 28.42 -1.06 -12.71
C TYR A 147 28.79 -1.89 -13.94
N SER A 148 27.94 -1.92 -14.96
CA SER A 148 28.14 -2.72 -16.18
C SER A 148 29.43 -2.36 -16.92
N ARG A 149 29.87 -1.09 -16.87
CA ARG A 149 31.15 -0.66 -17.46
C ARG A 149 32.38 -1.24 -16.78
N HIS A 150 32.25 -1.66 -15.52
CA HIS A 150 33.36 -2.10 -14.68
C HIS A 150 33.20 -3.56 -14.21
N GLU A 151 32.28 -4.33 -14.82
CA GLU A 151 32.03 -5.70 -14.40
C GLU A 151 33.23 -6.60 -14.75
N LEU A 152 33.90 -7.12 -13.72
CA LEU A 152 35.03 -8.03 -13.86
C LEU A 152 34.55 -9.40 -14.36
N ARG A 153 35.28 -9.99 -15.32
CA ARG A 153 34.96 -11.32 -15.89
C ARG A 153 35.02 -12.45 -14.87
N LYS A 154 35.82 -12.31 -13.81
CA LYS A 154 35.93 -13.29 -12.72
C LYS A 154 35.68 -12.58 -11.40
N LYS A 155 34.54 -12.86 -10.77
CA LYS A 155 34.19 -12.33 -9.45
C LYS A 155 34.88 -13.21 -8.40
N THR A 156 35.79 -12.65 -7.62
CA THR A 156 36.47 -13.35 -6.52
C THR A 156 36.31 -12.57 -5.21
N GLY A 157 36.42 -13.27 -4.07
CA GLY A 157 36.34 -12.66 -2.75
C GLY A 157 34.97 -12.02 -2.43
N ALA A 158 34.99 -10.80 -1.89
CA ALA A 158 33.79 -10.12 -1.40
C ALA A 158 32.71 -9.86 -2.48
N SER A 159 33.11 -9.61 -3.73
CA SER A 159 32.17 -9.42 -4.86
C SER A 159 31.31 -10.67 -5.12
N MET A 160 31.87 -11.86 -4.91
CA MET A 160 31.14 -13.12 -5.04
C MET A 160 30.10 -13.26 -3.92
N VAL A 161 30.44 -12.89 -2.69
CA VAL A 161 29.51 -12.95 -1.54
C VAL A 161 28.31 -12.04 -1.76
N VAL A 162 28.53 -10.79 -2.18
CA VAL A 162 27.44 -9.83 -2.46
C VAL A 162 26.51 -10.34 -3.55
N MET A 163 27.05 -10.94 -4.60
CA MET A 163 26.28 -11.57 -5.68
C MET A 163 25.40 -12.70 -5.16
N ILE A 164 25.97 -13.63 -4.37
CA ILE A 164 25.25 -14.78 -3.85
C ILE A 164 24.08 -14.34 -2.95
N ILE A 165 24.32 -13.38 -2.04
CA ILE A 165 23.28 -12.89 -1.12
C ILE A 165 22.06 -12.37 -1.90
N HIS A 166 22.28 -11.49 -2.88
CA HIS A 166 21.17 -10.92 -3.65
C HIS A 166 20.52 -11.94 -4.58
N ALA A 167 21.30 -12.82 -5.19
CA ALA A 167 20.77 -13.90 -6.02
C ALA A 167 19.83 -14.80 -5.20
N VAL A 168 20.21 -15.20 -3.98
CA VAL A 168 19.36 -15.99 -3.09
C VAL A 168 18.08 -15.22 -2.73
N ILE A 169 18.20 -13.94 -2.36
CA ILE A 169 17.03 -13.10 -2.03
C ILE A 169 16.06 -13.04 -3.23
N PHE A 170 16.53 -12.75 -4.44
CA PHE A 170 15.68 -12.67 -5.62
C PHE A 170 15.08 -14.01 -6.02
N ALA A 171 15.83 -15.11 -5.88
CA ALA A 171 15.30 -16.45 -6.10
C ALA A 171 14.18 -16.78 -5.11
N LEU A 172 14.34 -16.46 -3.82
CA LEU A 172 13.31 -16.69 -2.80
C LEU A 172 12.04 -15.88 -3.08
N PHE A 173 12.16 -14.60 -3.43
CA PHE A 173 10.99 -13.78 -3.82
C PHE A 173 10.32 -14.29 -5.10
N GLY A 174 11.11 -14.71 -6.11
CA GLY A 174 10.58 -15.26 -7.36
C GLY A 174 9.84 -16.59 -7.14
N ILE A 175 10.41 -17.52 -6.37
CA ILE A 175 9.78 -18.79 -6.01
C ILE A 175 8.53 -18.55 -5.16
N GLY A 176 8.59 -17.66 -4.18
CA GLY A 176 7.44 -17.29 -3.35
C GLY A 176 6.29 -16.74 -4.18
N ALA A 177 6.57 -15.79 -5.08
CA ALA A 177 5.57 -15.26 -6.01
C ALA A 177 5.00 -16.37 -6.93
N LEU A 178 5.84 -17.27 -7.44
CA LEU A 178 5.38 -18.37 -8.29
C LEU A 178 4.42 -19.32 -7.53
N ILE A 179 4.78 -19.72 -6.30
CA ILE A 179 3.93 -20.58 -5.47
C ILE A 179 2.59 -19.88 -5.19
N SER A 180 2.60 -18.61 -4.79
CA SER A 180 1.37 -17.83 -4.58
C SER A 180 0.51 -17.74 -5.85
N GLY A 181 1.12 -17.51 -7.01
CA GLY A 181 0.42 -17.53 -8.29
C GLY A 181 -0.23 -18.88 -8.58
N ILE A 182 0.48 -19.99 -8.39
CA ILE A 182 -0.07 -21.34 -8.63
C ILE A 182 -1.23 -21.66 -7.68
N LEU A 183 -1.13 -21.29 -6.40
CA LEU A 183 -2.21 -21.50 -5.43
C LEU A 183 -3.48 -20.73 -5.83
N LEU A 184 -3.34 -19.47 -6.26
CA LEU A 184 -4.46 -18.66 -6.75
C LEU A 184 -5.04 -19.20 -8.06
N ALA A 185 -4.21 -19.80 -8.92
CA ALA A 185 -4.69 -20.46 -10.14
C ALA A 185 -5.54 -21.70 -9.80
N ILE A 186 -5.14 -22.48 -8.80
CA ILE A 186 -5.92 -23.63 -8.32
C ILE A 186 -7.24 -23.14 -7.68
N GLU A 187 -7.20 -22.09 -6.87
CA GLU A 187 -8.41 -21.50 -6.29
C GLU A 187 -9.39 -21.02 -7.37
N LEU A 188 -8.88 -20.36 -8.42
CA LEU A 188 -9.68 -19.93 -9.56
C LEU A 188 -10.28 -21.12 -10.34
N PHE A 189 -9.57 -22.25 -10.40
CA PHE A 189 -10.04 -23.46 -11.08
C PHE A 189 -11.11 -24.21 -10.28
N ILE A 190 -11.02 -24.22 -8.96
CA ILE A 190 -11.97 -24.88 -8.06
C ILE A 190 -13.18 -23.97 -7.74
N GLY A 191 -13.00 -22.65 -7.80
CA GLY A 191 -13.95 -21.65 -7.33
C GLY A 191 -15.26 -21.62 -8.11
N THR A 192 -16.36 -21.97 -7.45
CA THR A 192 -17.74 -21.95 -7.97
C THR A 192 -18.51 -20.65 -7.68
N SER A 193 -17.86 -19.59 -7.20
CA SER A 193 -18.54 -18.35 -6.75
C SER A 193 -18.19 -17.12 -7.60
N SER A 194 -19.23 -16.39 -8.00
CA SER A 194 -19.18 -15.32 -9.01
C SER A 194 -18.61 -13.97 -8.54
N SER A 195 -18.33 -13.79 -7.24
CA SER A 195 -17.97 -12.46 -6.68
C SER A 195 -16.54 -12.33 -6.15
N THR A 196 -15.85 -13.45 -5.88
CA THR A 196 -14.47 -13.50 -5.36
C THR A 196 -13.42 -13.51 -6.48
N GLY A 197 -13.81 -13.93 -7.69
CA GLY A 197 -12.87 -14.16 -8.79
C GLY A 197 -12.13 -12.92 -9.30
N SER A 198 -12.68 -11.71 -9.16
CA SER A 198 -12.07 -10.50 -9.75
C SER A 198 -10.74 -10.13 -9.09
N TRP A 199 -10.66 -10.14 -7.76
CA TRP A 199 -9.42 -9.83 -7.04
C TRP A 199 -8.43 -10.98 -7.10
N THR A 200 -8.89 -12.23 -7.02
CA THR A 200 -8.03 -13.42 -7.19
C THR A 200 -7.31 -13.39 -8.54
N THR A 201 -8.00 -12.99 -9.61
CA THR A 201 -7.41 -12.83 -10.96
C THR A 201 -6.32 -11.77 -10.99
N VAL A 202 -6.53 -10.63 -10.32
CA VAL A 202 -5.53 -9.54 -10.22
C VAL A 202 -4.26 -10.02 -9.53
N TRP A 203 -4.40 -10.69 -8.39
CA TRP A 203 -3.28 -11.24 -7.63
C TRP A 203 -2.54 -12.31 -8.43
N LEU A 204 -3.26 -13.20 -9.09
CA LEU A 204 -2.69 -14.26 -9.94
C LEU A 204 -1.76 -13.68 -11.01
N TYR A 205 -2.25 -12.74 -11.83
CA TYR A 205 -1.44 -12.13 -12.88
C TYR A 205 -0.27 -11.34 -12.31
N SER A 206 -0.48 -10.63 -11.20
CA SER A 206 0.58 -9.88 -10.54
C SER A 206 1.70 -10.80 -10.04
N PHE A 207 1.37 -11.90 -9.37
CA PHE A 207 2.37 -12.84 -8.86
C PHE A 207 3.11 -13.59 -9.99
N LEU A 208 2.41 -13.99 -11.06
CA LEU A 208 3.05 -14.65 -12.19
C LEU A 208 4.03 -13.71 -12.91
N ALA A 209 3.63 -12.47 -13.17
CA ALA A 209 4.51 -11.46 -13.76
C ALA A 209 5.68 -11.13 -12.83
N SER A 210 5.43 -11.03 -11.52
CA SER A 210 6.49 -10.82 -10.51
C SER A 210 7.52 -11.94 -10.51
N ALA A 211 7.08 -13.20 -10.60
CA ALA A 211 7.97 -14.36 -10.67
C ALA A 211 8.90 -14.27 -11.90
N VAL A 212 8.37 -13.87 -13.07
CA VAL A 212 9.18 -13.65 -14.28
C VAL A 212 10.19 -12.53 -14.07
N VAL A 213 9.78 -11.39 -13.52
CA VAL A 213 10.68 -10.24 -13.29
C VAL A 213 11.79 -10.59 -12.28
N TYR A 214 11.45 -11.27 -11.17
CA TYR A 214 12.45 -11.74 -10.21
C TYR A 214 13.38 -12.80 -10.80
N ALA A 215 12.88 -13.72 -11.63
CA ALA A 215 13.70 -14.71 -12.34
C ALA A 215 14.69 -14.05 -13.30
N LEU A 216 14.26 -13.04 -14.07
CA LEU A 216 15.14 -12.26 -14.95
C LEU A 216 16.21 -11.50 -14.15
N THR A 217 15.84 -10.94 -13.01
CA THR A 217 16.76 -10.23 -12.11
C THR A 217 17.77 -11.18 -11.47
N PHE A 218 17.33 -12.38 -11.09
CA PHE A 218 18.20 -13.46 -10.63
C PHE A 218 19.21 -13.86 -11.71
N LEU A 219 18.74 -14.11 -12.94
CA LEU A 219 19.60 -14.41 -14.09
C LEU A 219 20.61 -13.28 -14.36
N ARG A 220 20.18 -12.02 -14.27
CA ARG A 220 21.05 -10.83 -14.39
C ARG A 220 22.10 -10.77 -13.27
N THR A 221 21.73 -11.17 -12.05
CA THR A 221 22.62 -11.16 -10.88
C THR A 221 23.70 -12.22 -11.01
N LEU A 222 23.33 -13.43 -11.44
CA LEU A 222 24.28 -14.51 -11.73
C LEU A 222 25.16 -14.20 -12.96
N ASN A 223 24.62 -13.49 -13.93
CA ASN A 223 25.27 -13.16 -15.20
C ASN A 223 25.97 -14.38 -15.86
N PRO A 224 25.26 -15.50 -16.09
CA PRO A 224 25.88 -16.74 -16.55
C PRO A 224 26.50 -16.58 -17.95
N PHE A 225 25.86 -15.78 -18.79
CA PHE A 225 26.31 -15.43 -20.12
C PHE A 225 27.07 -14.11 -20.02
N HIS A 226 28.41 -14.17 -20.03
CA HIS A 226 29.32 -13.05 -19.75
C HIS A 226 29.34 -11.97 -20.86
N SER A 227 28.23 -11.77 -21.56
CA SER A 227 28.08 -10.82 -22.64
C SER A 227 27.59 -9.48 -22.10
N PHE A 228 28.39 -8.44 -22.30
CA PHE A 228 28.04 -7.05 -21.98
C PHE A 228 26.68 -6.63 -22.57
N LYS A 229 26.27 -7.23 -23.70
CA LYS A 229 25.00 -6.93 -24.35
C LYS A 229 23.80 -7.35 -23.49
N ILE A 230 23.90 -8.43 -22.74
CA ILE A 230 22.77 -8.98 -21.96
C ILE A 230 22.38 -8.05 -20.82
N GLY A 231 23.38 -7.47 -20.13
CA GLY A 231 23.13 -6.45 -19.10
C GLY A 231 22.35 -5.27 -19.68
N ARG A 232 22.80 -4.72 -20.81
CA ARG A 232 22.13 -3.60 -21.48
C ARG A 232 20.70 -3.93 -21.93
N TRP A 233 20.47 -5.11 -22.49
CA TRP A 233 19.13 -5.55 -22.89
C TRP A 233 18.20 -5.70 -21.68
N TYR A 234 18.71 -6.24 -20.57
CA TYR A 234 17.97 -6.30 -19.31
C TYR A 234 17.57 -4.91 -18.82
N THR A 235 18.51 -3.95 -18.79
CA THR A 235 18.21 -2.57 -18.38
C THR A 235 17.11 -1.94 -19.25
N ILE A 236 17.22 -2.08 -20.58
CA ILE A 236 16.23 -1.54 -21.53
C ILE A 236 14.87 -2.19 -21.32
N PHE A 237 14.84 -3.52 -21.20
CA PHE A 237 13.61 -4.27 -20.96
C PHE A 237 12.94 -3.82 -19.66
N MET A 238 13.68 -3.72 -18.55
CA MET A 238 13.13 -3.30 -17.27
C MET A 238 12.65 -1.84 -17.29
N VAL A 239 13.37 -0.94 -17.94
CA VAL A 239 12.93 0.46 -18.13
C VAL A 239 11.62 0.50 -18.91
N LEU A 240 11.48 -0.31 -19.97
CA LEU A 240 10.24 -0.40 -20.74
C LEU A 240 9.10 -0.94 -19.86
N VAL A 241 9.30 -2.05 -19.16
CA VAL A 241 8.27 -2.65 -18.30
C VAL A 241 7.81 -1.67 -17.22
N VAL A 242 8.75 -1.09 -16.46
CA VAL A 242 8.41 -0.12 -15.40
C VAL A 242 7.77 1.14 -15.99
N GLY A 243 8.29 1.65 -17.12
CA GLY A 243 7.74 2.81 -17.82
C GLY A 243 6.30 2.61 -18.29
N VAL A 244 5.98 1.43 -18.83
CA VAL A 244 4.61 1.07 -19.23
C VAL A 244 3.68 1.06 -18.01
N PHE A 245 4.08 0.44 -16.90
CA PHE A 245 3.24 0.41 -15.69
C PHE A 245 3.08 1.80 -15.04
N ILE A 246 4.10 2.66 -15.10
CA ILE A 246 3.97 4.06 -14.67
C ILE A 246 2.95 4.78 -15.55
N ALA A 247 3.05 4.65 -16.88
CA ALA A 247 2.09 5.28 -17.80
C ALA A 247 0.66 4.78 -17.56
N LEU A 248 0.47 3.47 -17.40
CA LEU A 248 -0.84 2.88 -17.08
C LEU A 248 -1.35 3.32 -15.70
N GLY A 249 -0.47 3.47 -14.71
CA GLY A 249 -0.81 4.00 -13.38
C GLY A 249 -1.30 5.44 -13.44
N VAL A 250 -0.66 6.28 -14.26
CA VAL A 250 -1.06 7.68 -14.45
C VAL A 250 -2.39 7.78 -15.20
N VAL A 251 -2.54 7.07 -16.31
CA VAL A 251 -3.74 7.13 -17.17
C VAL A 251 -4.95 6.42 -16.54
N GLY A 252 -4.72 5.37 -15.75
CA GLY A 252 -5.78 4.60 -15.12
C GLY A 252 -6.14 5.14 -13.73
N PRO A 253 -5.64 4.52 -12.65
CA PRO A 253 -6.11 4.81 -11.30
C PRO A 253 -5.84 6.23 -10.83
N LEU A 254 -4.73 6.87 -11.25
CA LEU A 254 -4.46 8.25 -10.84
C LEU A 254 -5.41 9.25 -11.52
N ALA A 255 -5.69 9.07 -12.81
CA ALA A 255 -6.67 9.89 -13.52
C ALA A 255 -8.07 9.70 -12.92
N GLN A 256 -8.46 8.47 -12.60
CA GLN A 256 -9.73 8.18 -11.93
C GLN A 256 -9.80 8.84 -10.55
N ALA A 257 -8.75 8.73 -9.73
CA ALA A 257 -8.67 9.39 -8.43
C ALA A 257 -8.80 10.92 -8.51
N ARG A 258 -8.31 11.52 -9.60
CA ARG A 258 -8.48 12.96 -9.85
C ARG A 258 -9.91 13.31 -10.24
N LEU A 259 -10.55 12.48 -11.08
CA LEU A 259 -11.93 12.68 -11.51
C LEU A 259 -12.95 12.49 -10.38
N THR A 260 -12.70 11.57 -9.44
CA THR A 260 -13.59 11.28 -8.30
C THR A 260 -13.19 12.01 -7.01
N LYS A 261 -12.23 12.95 -7.08
CA LYS A 261 -11.78 13.70 -5.90
C LYS A 261 -12.95 14.45 -5.26
N ASP A 262 -13.76 15.11 -6.07
CA ASP A 262 -14.88 15.91 -5.59
C ASP A 262 -16.01 15.01 -5.07
N ASP A 263 -16.30 13.91 -5.77
CA ASP A 263 -17.27 12.88 -5.32
C ASP A 263 -16.92 12.38 -3.91
N ARG A 264 -15.68 11.97 -3.68
CA ARG A 264 -15.23 11.49 -2.36
C ARG A 264 -15.31 12.59 -1.29
N ARG A 265 -15.00 13.84 -1.67
CA ARG A 265 -15.12 14.99 -0.77
C ARG A 265 -16.56 15.22 -0.35
N ILE A 266 -17.49 15.11 -1.31
CA ILE A 266 -18.93 15.20 -1.08
C ILE A 266 -19.37 14.07 -0.15
N GLU A 267 -19.09 12.81 -0.49
CA GLU A 267 -19.44 11.64 0.32
C GLU A 267 -18.95 11.76 1.77
N THR A 268 -17.73 12.25 1.98
CA THR A 268 -17.15 12.32 3.32
C THR A 268 -17.70 13.50 4.15
N ASN A 269 -18.09 14.61 3.52
CA ASN A 269 -18.37 15.87 4.23
C ASN A 269 -19.81 16.39 4.11
N LEU A 270 -20.66 15.79 3.26
CA LEU A 270 -22.05 16.25 3.09
C LEU A 270 -22.87 16.12 4.39
N SER A 271 -22.61 15.08 5.19
CA SER A 271 -23.22 14.89 6.52
C SER A 271 -22.85 16.02 7.48
N VAL A 272 -21.63 16.55 7.42
CA VAL A 272 -21.19 17.69 8.24
C VAL A 272 -21.98 18.95 7.91
N ILE A 273 -22.25 19.20 6.62
CA ILE A 273 -23.09 20.31 6.16
C ILE A 273 -24.53 20.12 6.65
N SER A 274 -25.09 18.93 6.50
CA SER A 274 -26.43 18.58 7.02
C SER A 274 -26.54 18.84 8.53
N SER A 275 -25.57 18.38 9.32
CA SER A 275 -25.55 18.63 10.77
C SER A 275 -25.37 20.11 11.11
N ALA A 276 -24.64 20.88 10.30
CA ALA A 276 -24.49 22.32 10.52
C ALA A 276 -25.80 23.08 10.20
N VAL A 277 -26.54 22.69 9.17
CA VAL A 277 -27.90 23.19 8.89
C VAL A 277 -28.84 22.84 10.04
N GLU A 278 -28.79 21.60 10.54
CA GLU A 278 -29.59 21.17 11.69
C GLU A 278 -29.30 22.03 12.93
N ARG A 279 -28.03 22.21 13.30
CA ARG A 279 -27.64 23.07 14.45
C ARG A 279 -28.13 24.49 14.28
N TYR A 280 -27.91 25.10 13.11
CA TYR A 280 -28.40 26.44 12.81
C TYR A 280 -29.93 26.52 12.99
N THR A 281 -30.65 25.54 12.47
CA THR A 281 -32.11 25.47 12.53
C THR A 281 -32.60 25.30 13.97
N GLN A 282 -31.93 24.47 14.77
CA GLN A 282 -32.22 24.29 16.18
C GLN A 282 -32.03 25.58 16.98
N ASP A 283 -30.97 26.35 16.69
CA ASP A 283 -30.63 27.59 17.39
C ASP A 283 -31.51 28.78 16.98
N LYS A 284 -31.73 28.95 15.68
CA LYS A 284 -32.45 30.11 15.12
C LYS A 284 -33.93 29.87 14.92
N LYS A 285 -34.40 28.62 15.05
CA LYS A 285 -35.78 28.21 14.74
C LYS A 285 -36.20 28.63 13.33
N ALA A 286 -35.25 28.62 12.39
CA ALA A 286 -35.42 29.00 11.00
C ALA A 286 -34.35 28.32 10.14
N LEU A 287 -34.67 28.01 8.88
CA LEU A 287 -33.69 27.52 7.90
C LEU A 287 -32.73 28.64 7.50
N PRO A 288 -31.44 28.35 7.27
CA PRO A 288 -30.51 29.33 6.71
C PRO A 288 -30.97 29.72 5.30
N THR A 289 -30.75 30.97 4.90
CA THR A 289 -31.08 31.43 3.53
C THR A 289 -30.13 30.81 2.50
N ASN A 290 -28.89 30.55 2.90
CA ASN A 290 -27.85 29.94 2.08
C ASN A 290 -26.78 29.28 2.96
N LEU A 291 -25.89 28.50 2.36
CA LEU A 291 -24.85 27.76 3.09
C LEU A 291 -23.72 28.64 3.67
N SER A 292 -23.68 29.94 3.40
CA SER A 292 -22.67 30.83 4.02
C SER A 292 -23.04 31.24 5.46
N GLN A 293 -24.28 30.99 5.88
CA GLN A 293 -24.77 31.32 7.23
C GLN A 293 -24.51 30.22 8.27
N ILE A 294 -24.13 29.03 7.83
CA ILE A 294 -23.85 27.90 8.71
C ILE A 294 -22.36 27.87 9.08
N ASP A 295 -22.07 27.47 10.32
CA ASP A 295 -20.70 27.30 10.78
C ASP A 295 -20.19 25.88 10.48
N VAL A 296 -19.22 25.83 9.55
CA VAL A 296 -18.46 24.62 9.19
C VAL A 296 -16.95 24.79 9.42
N SER A 297 -16.55 25.79 10.23
CA SER A 297 -15.13 26.11 10.49
C SER A 297 -14.32 24.94 11.06
N GLY A 298 -14.96 23.99 11.74
CA GLY A 298 -14.34 22.76 12.24
C GLY A 298 -14.00 21.71 11.18
N SER A 299 -14.46 21.89 9.92
CA SER A 299 -14.12 21.02 8.79
C SER A 299 -13.77 21.84 7.55
N PRO A 300 -12.47 22.05 7.26
CA PRO A 300 -12.01 22.77 6.08
C PRO A 300 -12.55 22.18 4.76
N ASP A 301 -12.74 20.85 4.72
CA ASP A 301 -13.26 20.18 3.54
C ASP A 301 -14.74 20.42 3.31
N ALA A 302 -15.56 20.49 4.35
CA ALA A 302 -16.95 20.91 4.24
C ALA A 302 -17.06 22.38 3.81
N GLY A 303 -16.19 23.24 4.36
CA GLY A 303 -16.11 24.65 3.95
C GLY A 303 -15.83 24.81 2.46
N ALA A 304 -14.92 23.99 1.92
CA ALA A 304 -14.59 24.11 0.50
C ALA A 304 -15.54 23.35 -0.44
N LEU A 305 -16.39 22.44 0.05
CA LEU A 305 -17.60 22.05 -0.72
C LEU A 305 -18.51 23.25 -1.01
N ILE A 306 -18.62 24.17 -0.05
CA ILE A 306 -19.45 25.39 -0.18
C ILE A 306 -18.73 26.41 -1.08
N SER A 307 -17.43 26.68 -0.84
CA SER A 307 -16.69 27.66 -1.65
C SER A 307 -16.57 27.27 -3.12
N ASP A 308 -16.41 25.98 -3.38
CA ASP A 308 -16.21 25.45 -4.74
C ASP A 308 -17.57 25.22 -5.45
N ASN A 309 -18.70 25.58 -4.82
CA ASN A 309 -20.08 25.38 -5.29
C ASN A 309 -20.39 23.93 -5.67
N LEU A 310 -19.83 22.98 -4.92
CA LEU A 310 -20.06 21.54 -5.13
C LEU A 310 -21.38 21.06 -4.51
N VAL A 311 -21.99 21.88 -3.64
CA VAL A 311 -23.27 21.62 -2.99
C VAL A 311 -24.23 22.79 -3.19
N THR A 312 -25.40 22.52 -3.75
CA THR A 312 -26.50 23.47 -3.89
C THR A 312 -27.52 23.24 -2.80
N TYR A 313 -27.87 24.29 -2.07
CA TYR A 313 -28.87 24.26 -1.00
C TYR A 313 -30.18 24.89 -1.45
N LYS A 314 -31.30 24.22 -1.18
CA LYS A 314 -32.65 24.72 -1.47
C LYS A 314 -33.53 24.61 -0.22
N PRO A 315 -33.86 25.72 0.46
CA PRO A 315 -34.81 25.69 1.57
C PRO A 315 -36.24 25.55 1.02
N GLU A 316 -37.06 24.71 1.64
CA GLU A 316 -38.46 24.50 1.20
C GLU A 316 -39.48 25.03 2.22
N GLY A 317 -39.05 25.28 3.46
CA GLY A 317 -39.87 25.87 4.51
C GLY A 317 -40.10 24.92 5.68
N SER A 318 -41.16 25.19 6.44
CA SER A 318 -41.50 24.42 7.65
C SER A 318 -42.90 23.83 7.56
N VAL A 319 -43.05 22.57 7.96
CA VAL A 319 -44.33 21.86 8.05
C VAL A 319 -44.56 21.43 9.49
N LYS A 320 -45.74 21.70 10.04
CA LYS A 320 -46.11 21.18 11.37
C LYS A 320 -46.49 19.71 11.23
N SER A 321 -45.77 18.83 11.89
CA SER A 321 -46.10 17.41 12.00
C SER A 321 -46.83 17.17 13.32
N ILE A 322 -48.01 16.54 13.24
CA ILE A 322 -48.76 16.16 14.43
C ILE A 322 -48.36 14.73 14.78
N ASN A 323 -47.44 14.61 15.74
CA ASN A 323 -47.06 13.31 16.27
C ASN A 323 -48.07 12.90 17.36
N THR A 324 -49.08 12.12 16.98
CA THR A 324 -50.00 11.52 17.96
C THR A 324 -49.31 10.36 18.67
N PHE A 325 -48.59 10.64 19.75
CA PHE A 325 -48.09 9.59 20.64
C PHE A 325 -49.27 8.94 21.37
N ARG A 326 -49.52 7.66 21.10
CA ARG A 326 -50.78 6.97 21.42
C ARG A 326 -50.92 6.52 22.88
N GLN A 327 -50.11 7.03 23.81
CA GLN A 327 -50.12 6.52 25.18
C GLN A 327 -50.89 7.39 26.20
N ASP A 328 -50.81 8.72 26.20
CA ASP A 328 -51.64 9.57 27.11
C ASP A 328 -51.79 11.03 26.61
N ARG A 329 -52.81 11.29 25.78
CA ARG A 329 -53.49 12.57 25.40
C ARG A 329 -52.76 13.93 25.34
N ALA A 330 -51.45 14.03 25.33
CA ALA A 330 -50.74 15.26 24.96
C ALA A 330 -50.49 15.28 23.44
N THR A 331 -51.11 16.23 22.73
CA THR A 331 -50.80 16.48 21.31
C THR A 331 -49.61 17.42 21.24
N ALA A 332 -48.42 16.90 20.93
CA ALA A 332 -47.27 17.71 20.58
C ALA A 332 -47.27 17.95 19.06
N SER A 333 -47.15 19.21 18.65
CA SER A 333 -46.97 19.56 17.24
C SER A 333 -45.50 19.84 17.00
N ASP A 334 -44.79 18.89 16.41
CA ASP A 334 -43.40 19.11 16.01
C ASP A 334 -43.36 19.95 14.74
N THR A 335 -42.29 20.71 14.54
CA THR A 335 -42.09 21.49 13.31
C THR A 335 -40.92 20.91 12.55
N ASP A 336 -41.20 20.38 11.36
CA ASP A 336 -40.21 19.87 10.43
C ASP A 336 -39.76 20.98 9.49
N TYR A 337 -38.50 21.34 9.53
CA TYR A 337 -37.87 22.26 8.59
C TYR A 337 -37.26 21.47 7.45
N ARG A 338 -37.85 21.59 6.25
CA ARG A 338 -37.53 20.79 5.06
C ARG A 338 -36.59 21.56 4.12
N TYR A 339 -35.58 20.87 3.61
CA TYR A 339 -34.60 21.43 2.68
C TYR A 339 -34.02 20.35 1.78
N GLN A 340 -33.35 20.75 0.71
CA GLN A 340 -32.60 19.86 -0.16
C GLN A 340 -31.12 20.24 -0.23
N LEU A 341 -30.27 19.23 -0.26
CA LEU A 341 -28.85 19.34 -0.65
C LEU A 341 -28.66 18.62 -1.99
N CYS A 342 -28.43 19.36 -3.06
CA CYS A 342 -28.17 18.83 -4.38
C CYS A 342 -26.68 18.85 -4.68
N VAL A 343 -26.15 17.73 -5.16
CA VAL A 343 -24.73 17.54 -5.53
C VAL A 343 -24.66 16.85 -6.88
N THR A 344 -23.54 16.98 -7.58
CA THR A 344 -23.33 16.28 -8.87
C THR A 344 -22.17 15.32 -8.75
N TYR A 345 -22.45 14.02 -8.86
CA TYR A 345 -21.44 12.98 -8.83
C TYR A 345 -20.93 12.65 -10.23
N LYS A 346 -19.62 12.50 -10.39
CA LYS A 346 -19.01 12.07 -11.66
C LYS A 346 -19.14 10.57 -11.88
N LYS A 347 -19.09 9.77 -10.82
CA LYS A 347 -19.22 8.30 -10.88
C LYS A 347 -20.40 7.86 -10.01
N ALA A 348 -21.04 6.76 -10.40
CA ALA A 348 -21.98 6.08 -9.53
C ALA A 348 -21.21 5.34 -8.41
N SER A 349 -21.69 5.44 -7.18
CA SER A 349 -21.29 4.55 -6.11
C SER A 349 -22.34 3.44 -5.99
N ALA A 350 -21.92 2.19 -6.14
CA ALA A 350 -22.77 1.03 -5.97
C ALA A 350 -22.15 0.13 -4.90
N ASP A 351 -22.55 0.33 -3.64
CA ASP A 351 -22.29 -0.68 -2.62
C ASP A 351 -23.04 -1.96 -2.98
N ARG A 352 -22.35 -3.11 -2.92
CA ARG A 352 -22.93 -4.45 -3.21
C ARG A 352 -24.12 -4.81 -2.29
N TYR A 353 -24.30 -4.06 -1.21
CA TYR A 353 -25.46 -4.14 -0.30
C TYR A 353 -26.37 -2.93 -0.47
N ALA A 354 -26.67 -2.57 -1.73
CA ALA A 354 -27.64 -1.55 -2.06
C ALA A 354 -29.01 -1.95 -1.47
N SER A 355 -29.30 -1.48 -0.26
CA SER A 355 -30.67 -1.14 0.11
C SER A 355 -31.12 -0.17 -0.97
N SER A 356 -32.08 -0.60 -1.79
CA SER A 356 -32.72 0.28 -2.76
C SER A 356 -33.03 1.59 -2.04
N TYR A 357 -32.81 2.72 -2.71
CA TYR A 357 -33.26 4.03 -2.30
C TYR A 357 -34.79 4.00 -2.22
N ASN A 358 -35.34 3.33 -1.19
CA ASN A 358 -36.75 3.04 -1.04
C ASN A 358 -37.29 4.21 -0.23
N SER A 359 -37.68 5.22 -1.00
CA SER A 359 -38.32 6.46 -0.62
C SER A 359 -39.71 6.22 -0.03
N GLY A 360 -39.81 5.43 1.04
CA GLY A 360 -41.02 5.30 1.83
C GLY A 360 -41.34 6.57 2.62
N GLU A 361 -40.29 7.32 3.01
CA GLU A 361 -40.42 8.66 3.59
C GLU A 361 -40.03 9.75 2.57
N GLU A 362 -40.76 10.87 2.60
CA GLU A 362 -40.55 12.00 1.67
C GLU A 362 -39.26 12.79 1.98
N TYR A 363 -38.79 12.75 3.24
CA TYR A 363 -37.60 13.45 3.75
C TYR A 363 -36.88 12.64 4.84
N ASP A 364 -35.56 12.53 4.71
CA ASP A 364 -34.67 11.86 5.66
C ASP A 364 -34.08 12.85 6.68
N SER A 365 -33.57 12.36 7.82
CA SER A 365 -32.84 13.19 8.78
C SER A 365 -31.34 13.31 8.48
N TYR A 366 -30.80 12.47 7.59
CA TYR A 366 -29.40 12.49 7.20
C TYR A 366 -29.24 12.10 5.72
N PRO A 367 -28.22 12.62 5.02
CA PRO A 367 -27.98 12.25 3.63
C PRO A 367 -27.36 10.85 3.53
N SER A 368 -28.02 9.95 2.82
CA SER A 368 -27.49 8.62 2.49
C SER A 368 -26.57 8.68 1.27
N VAL A 369 -25.30 9.00 1.50
CA VAL A 369 -24.30 9.21 0.43
C VAL A 369 -23.57 7.94 -0.03
N GLY A 370 -23.77 6.80 0.62
CA GLY A 370 -23.01 5.57 0.29
C GLY A 370 -23.37 4.95 -1.06
N ASN A 371 -24.60 5.17 -1.53
CA ASN A 371 -25.12 4.59 -2.77
C ASN A 371 -25.84 5.67 -3.57
N HIS A 372 -25.29 6.03 -4.73
CA HIS A 372 -25.85 7.07 -5.59
C HIS A 372 -25.53 6.82 -7.07
N PRO A 373 -26.41 7.24 -7.98
CA PRO A 373 -26.09 7.26 -9.40
C PRO A 373 -25.04 8.35 -9.70
N ALA A 374 -24.45 8.28 -10.89
CA ALA A 374 -23.74 9.43 -11.46
C ALA A 374 -24.76 10.50 -11.87
N GLY A 375 -24.35 11.77 -11.84
CA GLY A 375 -25.21 12.91 -12.17
C GLY A 375 -25.69 13.70 -10.95
N GLU A 376 -26.69 14.54 -11.15
CA GLU A 376 -27.28 15.35 -10.08
C GLU A 376 -28.13 14.49 -9.14
N VAL A 377 -27.85 14.58 -7.85
CA VAL A 377 -28.58 13.89 -6.78
C VAL A 377 -28.96 14.92 -5.73
N CYS A 378 -30.26 15.01 -5.44
CA CYS A 378 -30.81 15.90 -4.41
C CYS A 378 -31.28 15.09 -3.21
N TYR A 379 -30.62 15.28 -2.08
CA TYR A 379 -31.01 14.70 -0.80
C TYR A 379 -32.09 15.56 -0.16
N LYS A 380 -33.30 15.00 -0.03
CA LYS A 380 -34.42 15.63 0.67
C LYS A 380 -34.28 15.38 2.17
N LEU A 381 -34.03 16.45 2.91
CA LEU A 381 -33.69 16.39 4.33
C LEU A 381 -34.67 17.19 5.18
N LYS A 382 -34.88 16.75 6.42
CA LYS A 382 -35.67 17.46 7.43
C LYS A 382 -34.91 17.58 8.75
N THR A 383 -35.12 18.71 9.42
CA THR A 383 -34.74 18.90 10.82
C THR A 383 -36.02 19.11 11.64
N THR A 384 -36.28 18.20 12.57
CA THR A 384 -37.47 18.26 13.44
C THR A 384 -37.13 19.00 14.72
N ILE A 385 -37.91 20.04 15.04
CA ILE A 385 -37.86 20.70 16.34
C ILE A 385 -39.11 20.32 17.12
N ALA A 386 -38.89 19.62 18.24
CA ALA A 386 -39.97 19.25 19.13
C ALA A 386 -40.61 20.49 19.76
N ALA A 387 -41.95 20.54 19.79
CA ALA A 387 -42.62 21.58 20.57
C ALA A 387 -42.34 21.39 22.07
N PRO A 388 -42.17 22.47 22.84
CA PRO A 388 -42.10 22.36 24.29
C PRO A 388 -43.40 21.73 24.80
N VAL A 389 -43.29 20.63 25.54
CA VAL A 389 -44.44 19.96 26.15
C VAL A 389 -44.96 20.88 27.26
N ALA A 390 -46.00 21.66 26.95
CA ALA A 390 -46.66 22.51 27.92
C ALA A 390 -47.33 21.63 28.99
N GLY A 391 -46.72 21.50 30.17
CA GLY A 391 -47.41 20.94 31.35
C GLY A 391 -46.68 19.93 32.20
N VAL A 392 -45.44 19.52 31.90
CA VAL A 392 -44.67 18.68 32.85
C VAL A 392 -43.98 19.60 33.86
N GLN A 393 -44.73 20.08 34.85
CA GLN A 393 -44.11 20.58 36.09
C GLN A 393 -43.50 19.38 36.80
N ILE A 394 -42.19 19.22 36.69
CA ILE A 394 -41.44 18.30 37.55
C ILE A 394 -41.51 18.91 38.95
N LEU A 395 -42.48 18.47 39.75
CA LEU A 395 -42.50 18.71 41.19
C LEU A 395 -41.21 18.09 41.74
N ARG A 396 -40.27 18.95 42.11
CA ARG A 396 -39.03 18.58 42.83
C ARG A 396 -39.29 18.57 44.32
#